data_AF-F2JT01-F1
#
_entry.id   AF-F2JT01-F1
#
_cell.length_a   1.000
_cell.length_b   1.000
_cell.length_c   1.000
_cell.angle_alpha   90.00
_cell.angle_beta   90.00
_cell.angle_gamma   90.00
#
_symmetry.space_group_name_H-M   'P 1'
#
loop_
_entity.id
_entity.type
_entity.pdbx_description
1 polymer ?
#
loop_
_entity_poly.entity_id
_entity_poly.type
_entity_poly.pdbx_seq_one_letter_code
_entity_poly.pdbx_strand_id
1 'polypeptide(L)'
;MKQRKIPLRKCTGCNEMKNKKEMIRIVRDQEGNFSLDFHGKKPGRGAYICPNKACLTQAEKNKGLERSFKMAVDKSIYEQLRKEFDNYDGE
;
A
#
# COMPACT_ATOMS: atom_id res chain seq x y z
N MET A 1 -6.24 30.82 3.26
CA MET A 1 -6.25 29.52 2.56
C MET A 1 -7.15 28.55 3.31
N LYS A 2 -8.11 27.88 2.65
CA LYS A 2 -8.98 26.88 3.28
C LYS A 2 -8.14 25.65 3.65
N GLN A 3 -7.97 25.35 4.95
CA GLN A 3 -7.28 24.13 5.39
C GLN A 3 -8.01 22.92 4.79
N ARG A 4 -7.34 22.23 3.86
CA ARG A 4 -7.88 21.01 3.25
C ARG A 4 -7.78 19.89 4.28
N LYS A 5 -8.90 19.27 4.63
CA LYS A 5 -8.91 18.07 5.50
C LYS A 5 -8.02 17.01 4.88
N ILE A 6 -7.10 16.44 5.66
CA ILE A 6 -6.30 15.30 5.23
C ILE A 6 -7.24 14.09 5.24
N PRO A 7 -7.43 13.40 4.11
CA PRO A 7 -8.31 12.24 4.08
C PRO A 7 -7.70 11.10 4.89
N LEU A 8 -8.54 10.41 5.65
CA LEU A 8 -8.19 9.15 6.27
C LEU A 8 -8.25 8.01 5.24
N ARG A 9 -7.38 7.02 5.43
CA ARG A 9 -7.30 5.81 4.62
C ARG A 9 -7.18 4.60 5.53
N LYS A 10 -7.80 3.50 5.12
CA LYS A 10 -7.75 2.23 5.83
C LYS A 10 -6.51 1.45 5.40
N CYS A 11 -5.71 1.00 6.36
CA CYS A 11 -4.58 0.10 6.10
C CYS A 11 -5.08 -1.29 5.68
N THR A 12 -4.52 -1.87 4.62
CA THR A 12 -4.83 -3.23 4.18
C THR A 12 -4.35 -4.33 5.14
N GLY A 13 -3.33 -4.03 5.96
CA GLY A 13 -2.79 -4.93 6.98
C GLY A 13 -3.57 -4.88 8.29
N CYS A 14 -3.40 -3.79 9.05
CA CYS A 14 -3.99 -3.65 10.38
C CYS A 14 -5.47 -3.21 10.39
N ASN A 15 -6.06 -2.85 9.24
CA ASN A 15 -7.44 -2.36 9.12
C ASN A 15 -7.77 -1.04 9.86
N GLU A 16 -6.76 -0.36 10.42
CA GLU A 16 -6.94 0.94 11.07
C GLU A 16 -7.04 2.09 10.07
N MET A 17 -7.76 3.15 10.46
CA MET A 17 -7.84 4.41 9.72
C MET A 17 -6.69 5.33 10.11
N LYS A 18 -5.88 5.77 9.15
CA LYS A 18 -4.73 6.65 9.36
C LYS A 18 -4.71 7.80 8.35
N ASN A 19 -3.94 8.86 8.63
CA ASN A 19 -3.82 9.97 7.70
C ASN A 19 -3.15 9.51 6.41
N LYS A 20 -3.70 9.91 5.26
CA LYS A 20 -3.13 9.59 3.95
C LYS A 20 -1.62 9.90 3.84
N LYS A 21 -1.14 10.96 4.50
CA LYS A 21 0.26 11.39 4.43
C LYS A 21 1.24 10.46 5.16
N GLU A 22 0.74 9.66 6.10
CA GLU A 22 1.55 8.76 6.94
C GLU A 22 1.53 7.33 6.41
N MET A 23 1.00 7.11 5.21
CA MET A 23 0.78 5.80 4.62
C MET A 23 1.45 5.69 3.27
N ILE A 24 1.91 4.49 2.95
CA ILE A 24 2.44 4.16 1.63
C ILE A 24 1.30 3.62 0.79
N ARG A 25 1.25 4.04 -0.48
CA ARG A 25 0.29 3.52 -1.44
C ARG A 25 0.94 2.36 -2.20
N ILE A 26 0.32 1.19 -2.19
CA ILE A 26 0.64 0.10 -3.12
C ILE A 26 -0.21 0.35 -4.37
N VAL A 27 0.41 0.32 -5.54
CA VAL A 27 -0.24 0.57 -6.83
C VAL A 27 -0.16 -0.67 -7.70
N ARG A 28 -1.28 -0.98 -8.35
CA ARG A 28 -1.36 -1.94 -9.45
C ARG A 28 -1.57 -1.17 -10.75
N ASP A 29 -0.66 -1.34 -11.69
CA ASP A 29 -0.77 -0.75 -13.03
C ASP A 29 -1.75 -1.53 -13.94
N GLN A 30 -1.84 -1.13 -15.21
CA GLN A 30 -2.71 -1.78 -16.19
C GLN A 30 -2.17 -3.14 -16.66
N GLU A 31 -0.86 -3.36 -16.58
CA GLU A 31 -0.20 -4.62 -16.93
C GLU A 31 -0.32 -5.66 -15.80
N GLY A 32 -0.71 -5.23 -14.60
CA GLY A 32 -0.89 -6.08 -13.43
C GLY A 32 0.32 -6.09 -12.49
N ASN A 33 1.32 -5.25 -12.73
CA ASN A 33 2.48 -5.16 -11.85
C ASN A 33 2.13 -4.35 -10.60
N PHE A 34 2.72 -4.76 -9.48
CA PHE A 34 2.58 -4.10 -8.19
C PHE A 34 3.86 -3.34 -7.84
N SER A 35 3.73 -2.14 -7.28
CA SER A 35 4.86 -1.40 -6.72
C SER A 35 4.43 -0.45 -5.60
N LEU A 36 5.38 -0.01 -4.79
CA LEU A 36 5.19 1.05 -3.81
C LEU A 36 5.21 2.43 -4.48
N ASP A 37 4.27 3.28 -4.06
CA ASP A 37 4.08 4.65 -4.50
C ASP A 37 4.09 5.58 -3.29
N PHE A 38 5.28 6.04 -2.93
CA PHE A 38 5.51 6.92 -1.78
C PHE A 38 4.96 8.34 -2.01
N HIS A 39 5.01 8.83 -3.26
CA HIS A 39 4.54 10.17 -3.60
C HIS A 39 3.05 10.23 -4.00
N GLY A 40 2.41 9.08 -4.22
CA GLY A 40 1.01 9.01 -4.62
C GLY A 40 0.74 9.45 -6.05
N LYS A 41 1.73 9.34 -6.95
CA LYS A 41 1.67 9.83 -8.33
C LYS A 41 1.58 8.72 -9.38
N LYS A 42 1.84 7.46 -9.02
CA LYS A 42 1.83 6.35 -10.00
C LYS A 42 0.41 6.09 -10.51
N PRO A 43 0.22 5.88 -11.83
CA PRO A 43 -1.09 5.58 -12.40
C PRO A 43 -1.55 4.17 -11.98
N GLY A 44 -2.87 3.97 -11.93
CA GLY A 44 -3.47 2.67 -11.63
C GLY A 44 -4.25 2.63 -10.32
N ARG A 45 -4.72 1.43 -9.95
CA ARG A 45 -5.51 1.22 -8.74
C ARG A 45 -4.58 1.28 -7.53
N GLY A 46 -5.02 1.90 -6.44
CA GLY A 46 -4.20 2.05 -5.24
C GLY A 46 -4.86 1.48 -3.99
N ALA A 47 -4.05 0.88 -3.13
CA ALA A 47 -4.40 0.47 -1.77
C ALA A 47 -3.40 1.07 -0.79
N TYR A 48 -3.80 1.38 0.44
CA TYR A 48 -2.91 2.03 1.41
C TYR A 48 -2.46 1.03 2.47
N ILE A 49 -1.19 1.12 2.85
CA ILE A 49 -0.58 0.31 3.89
C ILE A 49 0.26 1.18 4.82
N CYS A 50 0.38 0.78 6.08
CA CYS A 50 1.29 1.47 7.00
C CYS A 50 2.74 1.35 6.51
N PRO A 51 3.61 2.31 6.87
CA PRO A 51 5.03 2.29 6.54
C PRO A 51 5.80 1.28 7.42
N ASN A 52 5.33 0.04 7.46
CA ASN A 52 6.00 -1.05 8.17
C ASN A 52 5.70 -2.39 7.51
N LYS A 53 6.70 -3.28 7.55
CA LYS A 53 6.58 -4.63 6.99
C LYS A 53 5.59 -5.51 7.75
N ALA A 54 5.33 -5.21 9.03
CA ALA A 54 4.35 -5.97 9.82
C ALA A 54 2.95 -5.89 9.20
N CYS A 55 2.55 -4.72 8.70
CA CYS A 55 1.29 -4.56 7.99
C CYS A 55 1.27 -5.31 6.66
N LEU A 56 2.40 -5.43 5.97
CA LEU A 56 2.48 -6.20 4.73
C LEU A 56 2.33 -7.71 4.98
N THR A 57 2.98 -8.23 6.04
CA THR A 57 2.78 -9.60 6.50
C THR A 57 1.34 -9.86 6.91
N GLN A 58 0.69 -8.89 7.56
CA GLN A 58 -0.71 -9.04 7.95
C GLN A 58 -1.65 -8.95 6.74
N ALA A 59 -1.34 -8.11 5.75
CA ALA A 59 -2.08 -8.02 4.50
C ALA A 59 -2.03 -9.34 3.72
N GLU A 60 -0.87 -10.02 3.70
CA GLU A 60 -0.74 -11.36 3.11
C GLU A 60 -1.62 -12.39 3.82
N LYS A 61 -1.53 -12.46 5.16
CA LYS A 61 -2.32 -13.39 5.97
C LYS A 61 -3.82 -13.16 5.82
N ASN A 62 -4.22 -11.89 5.82
CA ASN A 62 -5.64 -11.53 5.81
C ASN A 62 -6.20 -11.41 4.38
N LYS A 63 -5.40 -11.53 3.31
CA LYS A 63 -5.77 -11.29 1.91
C LYS A 63 -6.23 -9.84 1.62
N GLY A 64 -5.55 -8.87 2.21
CA GLY A 64 -5.93 -7.46 2.24
C GLY A 64 -5.70 -6.76 0.91
N LEU A 65 -4.63 -7.11 0.19
CA LEU A 65 -4.38 -6.60 -1.16
C LEU A 65 -5.38 -7.20 -2.14
N GLU A 66 -5.67 -8.49 -2.03
CA GLU A 66 -6.59 -9.22 -2.88
C GLU A 66 -7.99 -8.59 -2.86
N ARG A 67 -8.50 -8.27 -1.66
CA ARG A 67 -9.76 -7.53 -1.52
C ARG A 67 -9.68 -6.14 -2.13
N SER A 68 -8.57 -5.45 -1.93
CA SER A 68 -8.38 -4.08 -2.41
C SER A 68 -8.25 -3.99 -3.92
N PHE A 69 -7.66 -5.00 -4.57
CA PHE A 69 -7.43 -5.06 -6.02
C PHE A 69 -8.42 -5.97 -6.76
N LYS A 70 -9.28 -6.69 -6.03
CA LYS A 70 -10.26 -7.66 -6.54
C LYS A 70 -9.62 -8.76 -7.40
N MET A 71 -8.47 -9.26 -6.98
CA MET A 71 -7.73 -10.33 -7.66
C MET A 71 -6.91 -11.14 -6.67
N ALA A 72 -6.44 -12.32 -7.07
CA ALA A 72 -5.38 -13.01 -6.32
C ALA A 72 -4.06 -12.23 -6.43
N VAL A 73 -3.30 -12.18 -5.35
CA VAL A 73 -1.96 -11.57 -5.31
C VAL A 73 -0.98 -12.66 -4.92
N ASP A 74 -0.04 -12.97 -5.81
CA ASP A 74 0.94 -14.01 -5.56
C ASP A 74 1.91 -13.65 -4.45
N LYS A 75 2.46 -14.68 -3.79
CA LYS A 75 3.45 -14.51 -2.72
C LYS A 75 4.72 -13.80 -3.21
N SER A 76 5.11 -14.00 -4.47
CA SER A 76 6.24 -13.30 -5.10
C SER A 76 6.06 -11.78 -5.08
N ILE A 77 4.83 -11.28 -5.22
CA ILE A 77 4.51 -9.85 -5.12
C ILE A 77 4.73 -9.35 -3.70
N TYR A 78 4.27 -10.09 -2.69
CA TYR A 78 4.52 -9.73 -1.29
C TYR A 78 6.02 -9.68 -0.97
N GLU A 79 6.81 -10.61 -1.50
CA GLU A 79 8.26 -10.62 -1.36
C GLU A 79 8.92 -9.43 -2.07
N GLN A 80 8.49 -9.09 -3.29
CA GLN A 80 8.95 -7.89 -3.99
C GLN A 80 8.65 -6.61 -3.19
N LEU A 81 7.41 -6.45 -2.72
CA LEU A 81 7.01 -5.29 -1.93
C LEU A 81 7.82 -5.19 -0.63
N ARG A 82 8.15 -6.32 0.03
CA ARG A 82 9.03 -6.33 1.21
C ARG A 82 10.44 -5.81 0.90
N LYS A 83 10.99 -6.15 -0.26
CA LYS A 83 12.30 -5.63 -0.72
C LYS A 83 12.23 -4.14 -1.05
N GLU A 84 11.14 -3.68 -1.68
CA GLU A 84 10.94 -2.25 -1.92
C GLU A 84 10.85 -1.45 -0.60
N PHE A 85 10.30 -2.04 0.46
CA PHE A 85 10.32 -1.48 1.80
C PHE A 85 11.73 -1.37 2.41
N ASP A 86 12.62 -2.31 2.13
CA ASP A 86 14.02 -2.27 2.57
C ASP A 86 14.82 -1.18 1.87
N ASN A 87 14.54 -0.98 0.58
CA ASN A 87 15.21 0.03 -0.23
C ASN A 87 14.63 1.44 -0.04
N TYR A 88 13.61 1.58 0.81
CA TYR A 88 13.04 2.87 1.17
C TYR A 88 13.66 3.36 2.48
N ASP A 89 14.87 3.91 2.36
CA ASP A 89 15.39 4.86 3.35
C ASP A 89 14.57 6.14 3.18
N GLY A 90 13.72 6.44 4.17
CA GLY A 90 12.73 7.52 4.08
C GLY A 90 13.31 8.94 4.01
N GLU A 91 13.95 9.29 2.88
CA GLU A 91 14.31 10.65 2.48
C GLU A 91 13.13 11.41 1.84
#